data_AF-A0A358L738-F1
#
_entry.id   AF-A0A358L738-F1
#
_cell.length_a   1.000
_cell.length_b   1.000
_cell.length_c   1.000
_cell.angle_alpha   90.00
_cell.angle_beta   90.00
_cell.angle_gamma   90.00
#
_symmetry.space_group_name_H-M   'P 1'
#
loop_
_entity.id
_entity.type
_entity.pdbx_description
1 polymer ?
#
loop_
_entity_poly.entity_id
_entity_poly.type
_entity_poly.pdbx_seq_one_letter_code
_entity_poly.pdbx_strand_id
1 'polypeptide(L)'
;LGANIFRDFFAGIRDIVGGRSGAYEKELRKARQIAFAELEEQAKALGADAVVGIDIDYETVGKDSSMLMVSVSGTAVKTRR
;
A
#
# COMPACT_ATOMS: atom_id res chain seq x y z
N LEU A 1 -5.74 -3.89 3.52
CA LEU A 1 -5.32 -5.26 3.94
C LEU A 1 -5.79 -5.50 5.37
N GLY A 2 -6.39 -6.65 5.66
CA GLY A 2 -7.18 -6.89 6.87
C GLY A 2 -6.39 -7.23 8.15
N ALA A 3 -7.08 -7.10 9.29
CA ALA A 3 -6.56 -7.27 10.65
C ALA A 3 -5.89 -8.64 10.93
N ASN A 4 -6.20 -9.68 10.17
CA ASN A 4 -5.63 -11.02 10.41
C ASN A 4 -4.19 -11.14 9.90
N ILE A 5 -3.91 -10.66 8.68
CA ILE A 5 -2.55 -10.71 8.09
C ILE A 5 -1.58 -9.87 8.92
N PHE A 6 -2.03 -8.72 9.41
CA PHE A 6 -1.17 -7.79 10.13
C PHE A 6 -1.00 -8.15 11.62
N ARG A 7 -2.01 -8.79 12.24
CA ARG A 7 -1.88 -9.38 13.58
C ARG A 7 -0.87 -10.52 13.59
N ASP A 8 -0.89 -11.39 12.58
CA ASP A 8 0.11 -12.47 12.44
C ASP A 8 1.51 -11.90 12.18
N PHE A 9 1.57 -10.81 11.42
CA PHE A 9 2.81 -10.08 11.14
C PHE A 9 3.40 -9.40 12.38
N PHE A 10 2.59 -8.75 13.22
CA PHE A 10 3.03 -8.08 14.46
C PHE A 10 3.28 -9.05 15.62
N ALA A 11 2.48 -10.11 15.74
CA ALA A 11 2.72 -11.17 16.72
C ALA A 11 4.06 -11.89 16.47
N GLY A 12 4.53 -11.93 15.22
CA GLY A 12 5.81 -12.53 14.83
C GLY A 12 7.02 -11.59 14.87
N ILE A 13 6.86 -10.28 15.08
CA ILE A 13 7.96 -9.31 14.99
C ILE A 13 8.69 -9.05 16.31
N ARG A 14 8.16 -9.54 17.44
CA ARG A 14 8.66 -9.17 18.76
C ARG A 14 10.13 -9.56 19.04
N ASP A 15 10.74 -10.50 18.29
CA ASP A 15 12.02 -11.07 18.68
C ASP A 15 13.21 -10.96 17.69
N ILE A 16 13.07 -10.50 16.44
CA ILE A 16 14.21 -10.59 15.48
C ILE A 16 14.30 -9.39 14.52
N VAL A 17 15.11 -8.41 14.91
CA VAL A 17 15.63 -7.35 14.03
C VAL A 17 16.80 -7.95 13.25
N GLY A 18 16.59 -8.33 11.97
CA GLY A 18 17.71 -8.62 11.05
C GLY A 18 17.48 -9.71 9.99
N GLY A 19 16.60 -10.69 10.22
CA GLY A 19 16.44 -11.85 9.32
C GLY A 19 15.06 -12.06 8.69
N ARG A 20 14.03 -11.34 9.15
CA ARG A 20 12.62 -11.44 8.66
C ARG A 20 12.20 -10.30 7.71
N SER A 21 13.12 -9.44 7.29
CA SER A 21 12.85 -8.27 6.45
C SER A 21 12.11 -8.60 5.15
N GLY A 22 12.38 -9.77 4.55
CA GLY A 22 11.75 -10.18 3.29
C GLY A 22 10.24 -10.46 3.39
N ALA A 23 9.74 -10.97 4.52
CA ALA A 23 8.30 -11.21 4.70
C ALA A 23 7.54 -9.88 4.84
N TYR A 24 8.11 -8.92 5.57
CA TYR A 24 7.58 -7.56 5.68
C TYR A 24 7.54 -6.85 4.34
N GLU A 25 8.68 -6.81 3.66
CA GLU A 25 8.82 -6.15 2.37
C GLU A 25 7.90 -6.76 1.33
N LYS A 26 7.69 -8.09 1.36
CA LYS A 26 6.76 -8.78 0.47
C LYS A 26 5.32 -8.34 0.69
N GLU A 27 4.86 -8.28 1.94
CA GLU A 27 3.48 -7.85 2.22
C GLU A 27 3.28 -6.35 1.95
N LEU A 28 4.27 -5.49 2.26
CA LEU A 28 4.24 -4.09 1.86
C LEU A 28 4.21 -3.89 0.35
N ARG A 29 5.01 -4.67 -0.38
CA ARG A 29 5.02 -4.64 -1.84
C ARG A 29 3.66 -5.06 -2.40
N LYS A 30 3.06 -6.11 -1.86
CA LYS A 30 1.73 -6.57 -2.23
C LYS A 30 0.67 -5.49 -1.95
N ALA A 31 0.75 -4.84 -0.80
CA ALA A 31 -0.12 -3.72 -0.43
C ALA A 31 -0.06 -2.58 -1.45
N ARG A 32 1.16 -2.13 -1.78
CA ARG A 32 1.38 -1.11 -2.82
C ARG A 32 0.82 -1.53 -4.16
N GLN A 33 1.09 -2.77 -4.61
CA GLN A 33 0.60 -3.24 -5.90
C GLN A 33 -0.93 -3.19 -6.00
N ILE A 34 -1.63 -3.57 -4.93
CA ILE A 34 -3.09 -3.48 -4.88
C ILE A 34 -3.53 -2.01 -4.95
N ALA A 35 -2.94 -1.13 -4.14
CA ALA A 35 -3.30 0.29 -4.13
C ALA A 35 -3.06 0.98 -5.48
N PHE A 36 -1.95 0.66 -6.16
CA PHE A 36 -1.69 1.15 -7.52
C PHE A 36 -2.66 0.58 -8.54
N ALA A 37 -3.04 -0.69 -8.45
CA ALA A 37 -4.03 -1.27 -9.35
C ALA A 37 -5.39 -0.57 -9.24
N GLU A 38 -5.84 -0.26 -8.01
CA GLU A 38 -7.07 0.49 -7.77
C GLU A 38 -6.97 1.93 -8.31
N LEU A 39 -5.84 2.62 -8.08
CA LEU A 39 -5.58 3.96 -8.62
C LEU A 39 -5.61 3.98 -10.15
N GLU A 40 -4.97 3.00 -10.79
CA GLU A 40 -4.96 2.85 -12.24
C GLU A 40 -6.36 2.58 -12.81
N GLU A 41 -7.16 1.73 -12.15
CA GLU A 41 -8.53 1.45 -12.56
C GLU A 41 -9.39 2.72 -12.50
N GLN A 42 -9.28 3.50 -11.42
CA GLN A 42 -9.98 4.77 -11.28
C GLN A 42 -9.54 5.79 -12.35
N ALA A 43 -8.23 5.92 -12.60
CA ALA A 43 -7.72 6.82 -13.63
C ALA A 43 -8.20 6.41 -15.04
N LYS A 44 -8.20 5.10 -15.35
CA LYS A 44 -8.73 4.56 -16.62
C LYS A 44 -10.22 4.84 -16.77
N ALA A 45 -11.01 4.70 -15.70
CA ALA A 45 -12.44 5.01 -15.71
C ALA A 45 -12.72 6.50 -16.01
N LEU A 46 -11.79 7.40 -15.65
CA LEU A 46 -11.84 8.82 -15.98
C LEU A 46 -11.31 9.15 -17.39
N GLY A 47 -10.83 8.16 -18.15
CA GLY A 47 -10.27 8.34 -19.50
C GLY A 47 -8.87 8.97 -19.50
N ALA A 48 -8.18 8.96 -18.36
CA ALA A 48 -6.79 9.36 -18.23
C ALA A 48 -5.84 8.29 -18.80
N ASP A 49 -4.67 8.72 -19.26
CA ASP A 49 -3.57 7.87 -19.73
C ASP A 49 -2.34 7.93 -18.82
N ALA A 50 -2.36 8.81 -17.81
CA ALA A 50 -1.35 8.89 -16.78
C ALA A 50 -1.93 9.36 -15.44
N VAL A 51 -1.21 9.07 -14.36
CA VAL A 51 -1.41 9.67 -13.03
C VAL A 51 -0.13 10.37 -12.63
N VAL A 52 -0.20 11.66 -12.31
CA VAL A 52 0.96 12.50 -11.95
C VAL A 52 0.83 13.02 -10.54
N GLY A 53 1.96 13.44 -9.96
CA GLY A 53 1.99 13.93 -8.58
C GLY A 53 1.57 12.86 -7.58
N ILE A 54 2.09 11.64 -7.76
CA ILE A 54 1.75 10.52 -6.88
C ILE A 54 2.35 10.74 -5.50
N ASP A 55 1.54 10.50 -4.48
CA ASP A 55 1.95 10.44 -3.08
C ASP A 55 1.54 9.09 -2.46
N ILE A 56 2.38 8.58 -1.55
CA ILE A 56 2.19 7.26 -0.93
C ILE A 56 2.35 7.40 0.58
N ASP A 57 1.26 7.16 1.30
CA ASP A 57 1.23 7.22 2.75
C ASP A 57 1.12 5.82 3.37
N TYR A 58 1.83 5.66 4.48
CA TYR A 58 1.78 4.47 5.31
C TYR A 58 1.30 4.88 6.70
N GLU A 59 0.15 4.37 7.11
CA GLU A 59 -0.45 4.72 8.39
C GLU A 59 -0.74 3.47 9.19
N THR A 60 -0.36 3.47 10.47
CA THR A 60 -0.79 2.43 11.39
C THR A 60 -2.18 2.77 11.92
N VAL A 61 -3.13 1.86 11.77
CA VAL A 61 -4.52 2.02 12.19
C VAL A 61 -4.97 0.87 13.09
N GLY A 62 -6.05 1.05 13.84
CA GLY A 62 -6.59 0.06 14.76
C GLY A 62 -6.17 0.26 16.22
N LYS A 63 -6.86 -0.43 17.14
CA LYS A 63 -6.79 -0.21 18.60
C LYS A 63 -5.38 -0.32 19.21
N ASP A 64 -4.46 -1.02 18.55
CA ASP A 64 -3.09 -1.25 19.02
C ASP A 64 -2.04 -1.06 17.88
N SER A 65 -2.31 -0.17 16.91
CA SER A 65 -1.50 -0.05 15.69
C SER A 65 -1.33 -1.39 14.94
N SER A 66 -2.34 -2.24 15.07
CA SER A 66 -2.34 -3.64 14.63
C SER A 66 -2.65 -3.83 13.15
N MET A 67 -2.79 -2.75 12.40
CA MET A 67 -2.96 -2.75 10.94
C MET A 67 -2.10 -1.66 10.32
N LEU A 68 -1.59 -1.91 9.12
CA LEU A 68 -0.97 -0.89 8.28
C LEU A 68 -1.82 -0.68 7.04
N MET A 69 -2.22 0.57 6.87
CA MET A 69 -2.87 1.08 5.70
C MET A 69 -1.80 1.63 4.75
N VAL A 70 -1.97 1.34 3.46
CA VAL A 70 -1.18 1.92 2.39
C VAL A 70 -2.16 2.70 1.53
N SER A 71 -1.98 4.02 1.50
CA SER A 71 -2.79 4.93 0.69
C SER A 71 -1.93 5.44 -0.46
N VAL A 72 -2.49 5.48 -1.66
CA VAL A 72 -1.84 6.09 -2.82
C VAL A 72 -2.79 7.12 -3.40
N SER A 73 -2.30 8.33 -3.62
CA SER A 73 -3.06 9.42 -4.22
C SER A 73 -2.29 10.03 -5.40
N GLY A 74 -3.00 10.78 -6.25
CA GLY A 74 -2.40 11.44 -7.40
C GLY A 74 -3.45 12.11 -8.29
N THR A 75 -2.99 12.74 -9.36
CA THR A 75 -3.86 13.45 -10.32
C THR A 75 -3.93 12.68 -11.63
N ALA A 76 -5.12 12.20 -12.00
CA ALA A 76 -5.36 11.58 -13.30
C ALA A 76 -5.35 12.64 -14.42
N VAL A 77 -4.56 12.42 -15.46
CA VAL A 77 -4.36 13.39 -16.56
C VAL A 77 -4.42 12.71 -17.92
N LYS A 78 -4.69 13.52 -18.96
CA LYS A 78 -4.55 13.11 -20.36
C LYS A 78 -3.34 13.79 -20.99
N THR A 79 -2.35 13.01 -21.39
CA THR A 79 -1.13 13.54 -22.00
C THR A 79 -1.35 13.84 -23.48
N ARG A 80 -0.61 14.83 -23.99
CA ARG A 80 -0.51 15.12 -25.42
C ARG A 80 0.95 14.97 -25.81
N ARG A 81 1.22 14.13 -26.81
CA ARG A 81 2.54 14.04 -27.44
C ARG A 81 2.81 15.25 -28.33
#